data_AF-A0A926UCF5-F1
#
_entry.id   AF-A0A926UCF5-F1
#
_cell.length_a   1.000
_cell.length_b   1.000
_cell.length_c   1.000
_cell.angle_alpha   90.00
_cell.angle_beta   90.00
_cell.angle_gamma   90.00
#
_symmetry.space_group_name_H-M   'P 1'
#
loop_
_entity.id
_entity.type
_entity.pdbx_description
1 polymer ?
#
loop_
_entity_poly.entity_id
_entity_poly.type
_entity_poly.pdbx_seq_one_letter_code
_entity_poly.pdbx_strand_id
1 'polypeptide(L)'
;MKTTNLTPAQIRLALWDTITRDLNLQSVSKLILLIIANFTNPRSRTARIPLSLIVLKSGLHHSDVNRQMAVLETSGWVEKILVPAEAEQRSITLYNLSAQLLRLALQQQPDP
;
A
#
# COMPACT_ATOMS: atom_id res chain seq x y z
N MET A 1 29.21 -0.40 6.84
CA MET A 1 28.01 0.32 6.39
C MET A 1 27.10 0.52 7.58
N LYS A 2 26.84 1.77 8.02
CA LYS A 2 25.86 2.02 9.09
C LYS A 2 24.47 1.79 8.51
N THR A 3 23.73 0.81 9.02
CA THR A 3 22.30 0.66 8.71
C THR A 3 21.55 1.77 9.44
N THR A 4 21.19 2.83 8.72
CA THR A 4 20.32 3.88 9.23
C THR A 4 18.95 3.27 9.54
N ASN A 5 18.64 3.11 10.82
CA ASN A 5 17.38 2.55 11.27
C ASN A 5 16.27 3.61 11.17
N LEU A 6 15.61 3.68 10.02
CA LEU A 6 14.43 4.55 9.87
C LEU A 6 13.35 4.16 10.88
N THR A 7 12.77 5.18 11.52
CA THR A 7 11.61 5.02 12.40
C THR A 7 10.36 4.75 11.55
N PRO A 8 9.34 4.05 12.09
CA PRO A 8 8.08 3.87 11.37
C PRO A 8 7.42 5.18 10.94
N ALA A 9 7.62 6.28 11.67
CA ALA A 9 7.13 7.60 11.32
C ALA A 9 7.84 8.17 10.08
N GLN A 10 9.18 8.07 10.00
CA GLN A 10 9.95 8.48 8.83
C GLN A 10 9.56 7.69 7.59
N ILE A 11 9.35 6.38 7.71
CA ILE A 11 8.95 5.56 6.56
C ILE A 11 7.54 5.94 6.07
N ARG A 12 6.59 6.22 6.99
CA ARG A 12 5.26 6.71 6.60
C ARG A 12 5.32 8.08 5.92
N LEU A 13 6.16 8.98 6.40
CA LEU A 13 6.36 10.29 5.77
C LEU A 13 6.97 10.14 4.37
N ALA A 14 8.00 9.30 4.23
CA ALA A 14 8.60 8.99 2.93
C ALA A 14 7.56 8.45 1.94
N LEU A 15 6.73 7.49 2.40
CA LEU A 15 5.65 6.94 1.57
C LEU A 15 4.62 7.99 1.17
N TRP A 16 4.24 8.88 2.10
CA TRP A 16 3.34 9.98 1.81
C TRP A 16 3.90 10.87 0.70
N ASP A 17 5.16 11.29 0.81
CA ASP A 17 5.81 12.16 -0.17
C ASP A 17 5.91 11.48 -1.53
N THR A 18 6.41 10.24 -1.59
CA THR A 18 6.51 9.48 -2.84
C THR A 18 5.15 9.35 -3.53
N ILE A 19 4.11 8.95 -2.80
CA ILE A 19 2.77 8.72 -3.37
C ILE A 19 2.16 10.04 -3.86
N THR A 20 2.31 11.12 -3.11
CA THR A 20 1.64 12.39 -3.42
C THR A 20 2.38 13.21 -4.48
N ARG A 21 3.71 13.20 -4.47
CA ARG A 21 4.56 14.10 -5.28
C ARG A 21 5.23 13.41 -6.46
N ASP A 22 5.72 12.19 -6.29
CA ASP A 22 6.63 11.57 -7.28
C ASP A 22 5.92 10.59 -8.21
N LEU A 23 4.80 10.03 -7.77
CA LEU A 23 3.98 9.18 -8.62
C LEU A 23 3.00 10.04 -9.44
N ASN A 24 3.12 9.93 -10.77
CA ASN A 24 2.15 10.49 -11.71
C ASN A 24 0.88 9.61 -11.77
N LEU A 25 0.14 9.58 -10.67
CA LEU A 25 -1.07 8.80 -10.49
C LEU A 25 -2.30 9.69 -10.35
N GLN A 26 -3.47 9.16 -10.72
CA GLN A 26 -4.76 9.80 -10.46
C GLN A 26 -5.00 9.95 -8.96
N SER A 27 -5.75 10.98 -8.56
CA SER A 27 -6.06 11.27 -7.15
C SER A 27 -6.68 10.09 -6.42
N VAL A 28 -7.54 9.31 -7.09
CA VAL A 28 -8.15 8.10 -6.51
C VAL A 28 -7.11 7.02 -6.22
N SER A 29 -6.20 6.78 -7.16
CA SER A 29 -5.11 5.82 -6.98
C SER A 29 -4.19 6.24 -5.83
N LYS A 30 -3.86 7.53 -5.72
CA LYS A 30 -3.10 8.09 -4.60
C LYS A 30 -3.83 7.89 -3.27
N LEU A 31 -5.12 8.19 -3.21
CA LEU A 31 -5.95 7.97 -2.01
C LEU A 31 -5.92 6.50 -1.56
N ILE A 32 -6.12 5.57 -2.49
CA ILE A 32 -6.10 4.13 -2.19
C ILE A 32 -4.72 3.70 -1.68
N LEU A 33 -3.63 4.14 -2.31
CA LEU A 33 -2.27 3.84 -1.85
C LEU A 33 -2.01 4.39 -0.43
N LEU A 34 -2.46 5.61 -0.13
CA LEU A 34 -2.34 6.20 1.20
C LEU A 34 -3.16 5.45 2.26
N ILE A 35 -4.35 4.98 1.89
CA ILE A 35 -5.15 4.10 2.77
C ILE A 35 -4.34 2.84 3.06
N ILE A 36 -3.86 2.12 2.04
CA ILE A 36 -3.09 0.88 2.25
C ILE A 36 -1.84 1.17 3.11
N ALA A 37 -1.11 2.25 2.81
CA ALA A 37 0.09 2.66 3.55
C ALA A 37 -0.17 2.87 5.05
N ASN A 38 -1.34 3.41 5.43
CA ASN A 38 -1.71 3.61 6.84
C ASN A 38 -1.94 2.29 7.60
N PHE A 39 -2.26 1.21 6.89
CA PHE A 39 -2.41 -0.14 7.46
C PHE A 39 -1.19 -1.01 7.24
N THR A 40 -0.20 -0.54 6.48
CA THR A 40 1.10 -1.20 6.30
C THR A 40 2.01 -0.94 7.47
N ASN A 41 2.47 -2.01 8.12
CA ASN A 41 3.64 -1.90 8.97
C ASN A 41 4.89 -1.79 8.07
N PRO A 42 5.58 -0.64 8.06
CA PRO A 42 6.68 -0.41 7.13
C PRO A 42 7.92 -1.27 7.41
N ARG A 43 8.06 -1.85 8.61
CA ARG A 43 9.20 -2.72 8.97
C ARG A 43 8.97 -4.17 8.62
N SER A 44 7.82 -4.72 9.00
CA SER A 44 7.52 -6.14 8.77
C SER A 44 6.95 -6.39 7.37
N ARG A 45 6.58 -5.35 6.62
CA ARG A 45 5.84 -5.46 5.34
C ARG A 45 4.56 -6.29 5.48
N THR A 46 4.00 -6.37 6.68
CA THR A 46 2.75 -7.07 6.95
C THR A 46 1.62 -6.04 7.00
N ALA A 47 1.20 -5.55 5.84
CA ALA A 47 -0.15 -5.00 5.70
C ALA A 47 -1.02 -6.08 5.10
N ARG A 48 -2.19 -6.28 5.69
CA ARG A 48 -3.19 -7.17 5.15
C ARG A 48 -4.51 -6.46 5.25
N ILE A 49 -4.73 -5.50 4.36
CA ILE A 49 -6.00 -4.79 4.31
C ILE A 49 -6.94 -5.49 3.33
N PRO A 50 -8.14 -5.93 3.76
CA PRO A 50 -9.13 -6.49 2.84
C PRO A 50 -9.72 -5.39 1.96
N LEU A 51 -10.12 -5.76 0.74
CA LEU A 51 -10.77 -4.83 -0.20
C LEU A 51 -11.94 -4.06 0.43
N SER A 52 -12.75 -4.75 1.23
CA SER A 52 -13.91 -4.17 1.92
C SER A 52 -13.53 -3.00 2.84
N LEU A 53 -12.37 -3.07 3.49
CA LEU A 53 -11.90 -1.98 4.34
C LEU A 53 -11.36 -0.81 3.51
N ILE A 54 -10.74 -1.06 2.35
CA ILE A 54 -10.34 0.00 1.41
C ILE A 54 -11.57 0.73 0.90
N VAL A 55 -12.63 0.01 0.53
CA VAL A 55 -13.92 0.56 0.10
C VAL A 55 -14.50 1.44 1.19
N LEU A 56 -14.60 0.92 2.42
CA LEU A 56 -15.12 1.67 3.56
C LEU A 56 -14.32 2.95 3.83
N LYS A 57 -12.99 2.89 3.79
CA LYS A 57 -12.11 4.03 4.12
C LYS A 57 -11.99 5.06 3.00
N SER A 58 -12.14 4.64 1.75
CA SER A 58 -12.11 5.56 0.61
C SER A 58 -13.45 6.28 0.41
N GLY A 59 -14.55 5.73 0.91
CA GLY A 59 -15.90 6.25 0.64
C GLY A 59 -16.35 6.09 -0.81
N LEU A 60 -15.59 5.31 -1.60
CA LEU A 60 -15.83 5.08 -3.02
C LEU A 60 -16.71 3.87 -3.24
N HIS A 61 -17.36 3.81 -4.41
CA HIS A 61 -18.13 2.65 -4.79
C HIS A 61 -17.23 1.41 -4.98
N HIS A 62 -17.73 0.24 -4.61
CA HIS A 62 -16.94 -1.00 -4.66
C HIS A 62 -16.37 -1.30 -6.06
N SER A 63 -17.14 -0.99 -7.11
CA SER A 63 -16.71 -1.12 -8.52
C SER A 63 -15.53 -0.23 -8.88
N ASP A 64 -15.49 0.99 -8.35
CA ASP A 64 -14.43 1.97 -8.65
C ASP A 64 -13.14 1.58 -7.92
N VAL A 65 -13.25 1.15 -6.66
CA VAL A 65 -12.11 0.63 -5.91
C VAL A 65 -11.55 -0.62 -6.59
N ASN A 66 -12.40 -1.56 -7.01
CA ASN A 66 -11.93 -2.76 -7.74
C ASN A 66 -11.18 -2.41 -9.02
N ARG A 67 -11.73 -1.49 -9.84
CA ARG A 67 -11.08 -1.04 -11.07
C ARG A 67 -9.71 -0.44 -10.77
N GLN A 68 -9.63 0.42 -9.74
CA GLN A 68 -8.39 1.09 -9.41
C GLN A 68 -7.37 0.19 -8.73
N MET A 69 -7.81 -0.80 -7.95
CA MET A 69 -6.94 -1.84 -7.42
C MET A 69 -6.31 -2.65 -8.57
N ALA A 70 -7.07 -3.04 -9.59
CA ALA A 70 -6.52 -3.75 -10.76
C ALA A 70 -5.46 -2.93 -11.51
N VAL A 71 -5.66 -1.61 -11.64
CA VAL A 71 -4.65 -0.70 -12.22
C VAL A 71 -3.40 -0.66 -11.35
N LEU A 72 -3.54 -0.49 -10.04
CA LEU A 72 -2.43 -0.44 -9.09
C LEU A 72 -1.66 -1.76 -9.02
N GLU A 73 -2.35 -2.90 -9.10
CA GLU A 73 -1.76 -4.25 -9.14
C GLU A 73 -0.92 -4.41 -10.41
N THR A 74 -1.50 -4.08 -11.58
CA THR A 74 -0.82 -4.20 -12.88
C THR A 74 0.37 -3.24 -12.98
N SER A 75 0.27 -2.07 -12.35
CA SER A 75 1.36 -1.09 -12.29
C SER A 75 2.45 -1.45 -11.28
N GLY A 76 2.28 -2.53 -10.52
CA GLY A 76 3.27 -2.99 -9.54
C GLY A 76 3.35 -2.11 -8.29
N TRP A 77 2.30 -1.33 -7.95
CA TRP A 77 2.28 -0.48 -6.75
C TRP A 77 1.70 -1.19 -5.53
N VAL A 78 0.86 -2.20 -5.74
CA VAL A 78 0.28 -3.03 -4.68
C VAL A 78 0.42 -4.51 -5.03
N GLU A 79 0.42 -5.34 -3.99
CA GLU A 79 0.47 -6.79 -4.10
C GLU A 79 -0.82 -7.41 -3.55
N LYS A 80 -1.37 -8.37 -4.28
CA LYS A 80 -2.53 -9.16 -3.88
C LYS A 80 -2.08 -10.43 -3.16
N ILE A 81 -2.60 -10.65 -1.96
CA ILE A 81 -2.29 -11.81 -1.11
C ILE A 81 -3.58 -12.62 -0.93
N LEU A 82 -3.56 -13.88 -1.34
CA LEU A 82 -4.65 -14.82 -1.10
C LEU A 82 -4.37 -15.56 0.20
N VAL A 83 -5.22 -15.36 1.21
CA VAL A 83 -5.14 -16.07 2.48
C VAL A 83 -6.25 -17.11 2.51
N PRO A 84 -5.95 -18.41 2.71
CA PRO A 84 -6.97 -19.42 2.89
C PRO A 84 -7.73 -19.14 4.20
N ALA A 85 -9.06 -19.02 4.13
CA ALA A 85 -9.89 -19.01 5.32
C ALA A 85 -10.33 -20.45 5.61
N GLU A 86 -9.69 -21.06 6.61
CA GLU A 86 -9.91 -22.46 7.01
C GLU A 86 -11.39 -22.75 7.33
N ALA A 87 -12.14 -21.75 7.81
CA ALA A 87 -13.53 -21.89 8.22
C ALA A 87 -14.55 -21.89 7.05
N GLU A 88 -14.19 -21.39 5.85
CA GLU A 88 -15.19 -21.10 4.80
C GLU A 88 -14.90 -21.75 3.44
N GLN A 89 -13.82 -22.55 3.30
CA GLN A 89 -13.34 -23.05 1.99
C GLN A 89 -13.20 -21.94 0.93
N ARG A 90 -13.03 -20.69 1.38
CA ARG A 90 -12.90 -19.50 0.54
C ARG A 90 -11.58 -18.81 0.87
N SER A 91 -10.96 -18.22 -0.14
CA SER A 91 -9.79 -17.38 0.07
C SER A 91 -10.22 -15.93 0.31
N ILE A 92 -9.63 -15.32 1.34
CA ILE A 92 -9.76 -13.88 1.58
C ILE A 92 -8.67 -13.19 0.78
N THR A 93 -9.07 -12.18 0.00
CA THR A 93 -8.11 -11.32 -0.70
C THR A 93 -7.69 -10.17 0.20
N LEU A 94 -6.38 -10.05 0.42
CA LEU A 94 -5.74 -8.99 1.19
C LEU A 94 -4.76 -8.23 0.30
N TYR A 95 -4.52 -6.98 0.64
CA TYR A 95 -3.67 -6.08 -0.12
C TYR A 95 -2.55 -5.49 0.72
N ASN A 96 -1.42 -5.21 0.05
CA ASN A 96 -0.25 -4.57 0.61
C ASN A 96 0.40 -3.63 -0.41
N LEU A 97 1.24 -2.69 0.04
CA LEU A 97 2.12 -1.95 -0.86
C LEU A 97 3.18 -2.89 -1.42
N SER A 98 3.55 -2.70 -2.68
CA SER A 98 4.59 -3.52 -3.30
C SER A 98 5.97 -3.24 -2.71
N ALA A 99 6.86 -4.22 -2.81
CA ALA A 99 8.26 -4.03 -2.43
C ALA A 99 8.94 -2.91 -3.24
N GLN A 100 8.50 -2.66 -4.48
CA GLN A 100 9.02 -1.58 -5.32
C GLN A 100 8.67 -0.20 -4.76
N LEU A 101 7.40 0.03 -4.40
CA LEU A 101 6.96 1.30 -3.84
C LEU A 101 7.68 1.61 -2.53
N LEU A 102 7.83 0.59 -1.67
CA LEU A 102 8.57 0.73 -0.43
C LEU A 102 10.04 1.10 -0.68
N ARG A 103 10.71 0.42 -1.63
CA ARG A 103 12.10 0.75 -1.98
C ARG A 103 12.23 2.18 -2.50
N LEU A 104 11.32 2.61 -3.38
CA LEU A 104 11.33 3.96 -3.93
C LEU A 104 11.21 5.01 -2.83
N ALA A 105 10.28 4.82 -1.89
CA ALA A 105 10.12 5.75 -0.76
C ALA A 105 11.35 5.80 0.14
N LEU A 106 11.99 4.66 0.40
CA LEU A 106 13.18 4.61 1.25
C LEU A 106 14.43 5.21 0.59
N GLN A 107 14.52 5.20 -0.75
CA GLN A 107 15.63 5.81 -1.51
C GLN A 107 15.63 7.33 -1.45
N GLN A 108 14.46 7.95 -1.22
CA GLN A 108 14.29 9.41 -1.22
C GLN A 108 14.61 10.05 0.13
N GLN A 109 14.94 9.26 1.16
CA GLN A 109 15.36 9.80 2.44
C GLN A 109 16.81 10.29 2.32
N PRO A 110 17.11 11.58 2.56
CA PRO A 110 18.47 12.06 2.59
C PRO A 110 19.29 11.26 3.63
N ASP A 111 20.58 11.02 3.34
CA ASP A 111 21.50 10.50 4.35
C ASP A 111 21.38 11.39 5.60
N PRO A 112 21.13 10.81 6.80
CA PRO A 112 20.91 11.58 8.02
C PRO A 112 22.11 12.41 8.45
#